data_AF-V5IEN6-F1
#
_entry.id   AF-V5IEN6-F1
#
_cell.length_a   1.000
_cell.length_b   1.000
_cell.length_c   1.000
_cell.angle_alpha   90.00
_cell.angle_beta   90.00
_cell.angle_gamma   90.00
#
_symmetry.space_group_name_H-M   'P 1'
#
loop_
_entity.id
_entity.type
_entity.pdbx_description
1 polymer ?
#
loop_
_entity_poly.entity_id
_entity_poly.type
_entity_poly.pdbx_seq_one_letter_code
_entity_poly.pdbx_strand_id
1 'polypeptide(L)'
;STTRVVRMTLKDGVAVDAMPHQLRFSGGNSLVVIPGRAPQCLRCKRTGHVRRECKVPKCTECHSFGHESKGCVKTYARATG
;
A
#
# COMPACT_ATOMS: atom_id res chain seq x y z
N SER A 1 -22.75 9.43 -12.50
CA SER A 1 -21.29 9.37 -12.28
C SER A 1 -20.94 10.30 -11.14
N THR A 2 -20.33 9.83 -10.05
CA THR A 2 -20.09 10.60 -8.81
C THR A 2 -18.68 11.18 -8.69
N THR A 3 -17.91 11.16 -9.79
CA THR A 3 -16.53 11.66 -9.81
C THR A 3 -16.49 13.17 -9.58
N ARG A 4 -15.79 13.59 -8.52
CA ARG A 4 -15.45 15.00 -8.27
C ARG A 4 -13.97 15.21 -8.58
N VAL A 5 -13.65 16.30 -9.26
CA VAL A 5 -12.27 16.66 -9.61
C VAL A 5 -11.85 17.85 -8.74
N VAL A 6 -10.68 17.74 -8.11
CA VAL A 6 -10.07 18.81 -7.34
C VAL A 6 -8.65 19.01 -7.88
N ARG A 7 -8.23 20.27 -8.00
CA ARG A 7 -6.85 20.62 -8.36
C ARG A 7 -6.04 20.87 -7.09
N MET A 8 -4.90 20.20 -6.96
CA MET A 8 -3.98 20.36 -5.85
C MET A 8 -2.58 20.60 -6.40
N THR A 9 -1.81 21.46 -5.73
CA THR A 9 -0.44 21.77 -6.10
C THR A 9 0.51 21.19 -5.05
N LEU A 10 1.56 20.51 -5.49
CA LEU A 10 2.64 20.05 -4.60
C LEU A 10 3.39 21.26 -4.05
N LYS A 11 3.86 21.16 -2.80
CA LYS A 11 4.81 22.14 -2.25
C LYS A 11 6.15 22.02 -3.00
N ASP A 12 6.90 23.12 -3.05
CA ASP A 12 8.24 23.14 -3.62
C ASP A 12 9.15 22.08 -3.00
N GLY A 13 9.94 21.42 -3.85
CA GLY A 13 10.88 20.37 -3.46
C GLY A 13 10.26 19.00 -3.18
N VAL A 14 8.94 18.83 -3.27
CA VAL A 14 8.30 17.52 -3.11
C VAL A 14 8.37 16.72 -4.40
N ALA A 15 9.22 15.69 -4.43
CA ALA A 15 9.30 14.76 -5.54
C ALA A 15 8.02 13.90 -5.66
N VAL A 16 7.69 13.49 -6.90
CA VAL A 16 6.55 12.59 -7.17
C VAL A 16 6.66 11.27 -6.40
N ASP A 17 7.87 10.74 -6.25
CA ASP A 17 8.09 9.50 -5.50
C ASP A 17 7.88 9.64 -3.98
N ALA A 18 8.00 10.86 -3.45
CA ALA A 18 7.77 11.16 -2.05
C ALA A 18 6.27 11.21 -1.67
N MET A 19 5.38 11.33 -2.66
CA MET A 19 3.93 11.28 -2.41
C MET A 19 3.52 9.90 -1.86
N PRO A 20 2.70 9.77 -0.82
CA PRO A 20 2.28 8.44 -0.37
C PRO A 20 1.38 7.76 -1.42
N HIS A 21 1.49 6.44 -1.57
CA HIS A 21 0.59 5.67 -2.45
C HIS A 21 -0.85 5.58 -1.93
N GLN A 22 -1.07 5.86 -0.65
CA GLN A 22 -2.40 5.94 -0.03
C GLN A 22 -2.52 7.23 0.77
N LEU A 23 -3.64 7.92 0.60
CA LEU A 23 -4.00 9.12 1.36
C LEU A 23 -5.33 8.89 2.08
N ARG A 24 -5.53 9.53 3.22
CA ARG A 24 -6.84 9.54 3.86
C ARG A 24 -7.59 10.79 3.41
N PHE A 25 -8.69 10.60 2.70
CA PHE A 25 -9.52 11.68 2.17
C PHE A 25 -10.98 11.43 2.57
N SER A 26 -11.65 12.46 3.12
CA SER A 26 -13.04 12.35 3.60
C SER A 26 -13.28 11.15 4.53
N GLY A 27 -12.33 10.85 5.42
CA GLY A 27 -12.41 9.74 6.37
C GLY A 27 -12.06 8.36 5.81
N GLY A 28 -11.99 8.21 4.47
CA GLY A 28 -11.67 6.95 3.78
C GLY A 28 -10.25 6.88 3.24
N ASN A 29 -9.77 5.66 3.01
CA ASN A 29 -8.50 5.42 2.34
C ASN A 29 -8.65 5.57 0.83
N SER A 30 -7.90 6.48 0.23
CA SER A 30 -7.84 6.75 -1.20
C SER A 30 -6.52 6.26 -1.78
N LEU A 31 -6.57 5.59 -2.93
CA LEU A 31 -5.39 5.15 -3.66
C LEU A 31 -4.89 6.31 -4.53
N VAL A 32 -3.60 6.61 -4.43
CA VAL A 32 -2.95 7.63 -5.27
C VAL A 32 -2.30 6.93 -6.46
N VAL A 33 -2.77 7.25 -7.66
CA VAL A 33 -2.24 6.74 -8.92
C VAL A 33 -1.59 7.91 -9.67
N ILE A 34 -0.28 7.82 -9.88
CA ILE A 34 0.49 8.82 -10.63
C ILE A 34 1.10 8.12 -11.85
N PRO A 35 0.82 8.58 -13.08
CA PRO A 35 1.45 8.04 -14.28
C PRO A 35 2.98 8.08 -14.19
N GLY A 36 3.64 7.01 -14.63
CA GLY A 36 5.11 6.89 -14.59
C GLY A 36 5.70 6.51 -13.23
N ARG A 37 4.90 6.49 -12.16
CA ARG A 37 5.35 6.05 -10.83
C ARG A 37 5.19 4.54 -10.65
N ALA A 38 6.17 3.90 -10.02
CA ALA A 38 6.09 2.48 -9.67
C ALA A 38 4.86 2.19 -8.78
N PRO A 39 3.99 1.24 -9.15
CA PRO A 39 2.78 0.95 -8.38
C PRO A 39 3.14 0.31 -7.04
N GLN A 40 2.34 0.58 -6.00
CA GLN A 40 2.43 -0.14 -4.73
C GLN A 40 1.51 -1.35 -4.74
N CYS A 41 2.07 -2.48 -4.33
CA CYS A 41 1.33 -3.70 -4.14
C CYS A 41 0.41 -3.60 -2.93
N LEU A 42 -0.90 -3.67 -3.15
CA LEU A 42 -1.91 -3.65 -2.07
C LEU A 42 -1.88 -4.91 -1.18
N ARG A 43 -1.10 -5.93 -1.54
CA ARG A 43 -0.92 -7.16 -0.74
C ARG A 43 0.28 -7.06 0.20
N CYS A 44 1.46 -6.74 -0.33
CA CYS A 44 2.71 -6.74 0.44
C CYS A 44 3.26 -5.36 0.76
N LYS A 45 2.59 -4.28 0.33
CA LYS A 45 2.97 -2.87 0.51
C LYS A 45 4.31 -2.45 -0.11
N ARG A 46 4.98 -3.34 -0.86
CA ARG A 46 6.18 -3.01 -1.65
C ARG A 46 5.83 -2.39 -2.99
N THR A 47 6.74 -1.58 -3.54
CA THR A 47 6.60 -0.93 -4.85
C THR A 47 7.10 -1.82 -5.99
N GLY A 48 6.75 -1.45 -7.23
CA GLY A 48 7.23 -2.08 -8.46
C GLY A 48 6.31 -3.14 -9.07
N HIS A 49 5.22 -3.51 -8.40
CA HIS A 49 4.24 -4.48 -8.92
C HIS A 49 2.86 -4.25 -8.31
N VAL A 50 1.82 -4.74 -8.97
CA VAL A 50 0.44 -4.72 -8.45
C VAL A 50 0.06 -6.03 -7.77
N ARG A 51 -1.08 -6.05 -7.06
CA ARG A 51 -1.55 -7.22 -6.29
C ARG A 51 -1.58 -8.52 -7.10
N ARG A 52 -1.96 -8.46 -8.39
CA ARG A 52 -2.06 -9.63 -9.29
C ARG A 52 -0.70 -10.29 -9.55
N GLU A 53 0.38 -9.52 -9.50
CA GLU A 53 1.76 -9.97 -9.76
C GLU A 53 2.48 -10.39 -8.47
N CYS A 54 1.83 -10.25 -7.31
CA CYS A 54 2.48 -10.42 -6.03
C CYS A 54 2.63 -11.90 -5.64
N LYS A 55 3.87 -12.39 -5.69
CA LYS A 55 4.23 -13.78 -5.35
C LYS A 55 4.67 -14.00 -3.89
N VAL A 56 4.41 -13.04 -2.99
CA VAL A 56 4.78 -13.23 -1.58
C VAL A 56 3.94 -14.33 -0.93
N PRO A 57 4.55 -15.17 -0.07
CA PRO A 57 3.80 -16.15 0.70
C PRO A 57 2.86 -15.46 1.69
N LYS A 58 1.74 -16.12 1.95
CA LYS A 58 0.85 -15.83 3.07
C LYS A 58 1.23 -16.78 4.21
N CYS A 59 1.53 -16.23 5.37
CA CYS A 59 1.82 -17.02 6.56
C CYS A 59 0.55 -17.78 7.00
N THR A 60 0.67 -19.08 7.29
CA THR A 60 -0.48 -19.88 7.78
C THR A 60 -0.76 -19.64 9.25
N GLU A 61 0.22 -19.18 10.02
CA GLU A 61 0.10 -18.93 11.46
C GLU A 61 -0.55 -17.58 11.77
N CYS A 62 -0.06 -16.49 11.17
CA CYS A 62 -0.53 -15.13 11.47
C CYS A 62 -1.33 -14.47 10.35
N HIS A 63 -1.54 -15.20 9.24
CA HIS A 63 -2.26 -14.74 8.04
C HIS A 63 -1.72 -13.48 7.35
N SER A 64 -0.58 -12.96 7.81
CA SER A 64 0.12 -11.83 7.20
C SER A 64 0.90 -12.25 5.96
N PHE A 65 1.18 -11.28 5.09
CA PHE A 65 1.98 -11.50 3.87
C PHE A 65 3.45 -11.15 4.07
N GLY A 66 4.33 -11.79 3.30
CA GLY A 66 5.75 -11.44 3.22
C GLY A 66 6.69 -12.40 3.95
N HIS A 67 6.17 -13.42 4.63
CA HIS A 67 6.95 -14.49 5.24
C HIS A 67 6.17 -15.81 5.22
N GLU A 68 6.90 -16.92 5.31
CA GLU A 68 6.35 -18.26 5.51
C GLU A 68 6.21 -18.56 7.01
N SER A 69 5.45 -19.61 7.36
CA SER A 69 5.18 -20.00 8.74
C SER A 69 6.46 -20.28 9.55
N LYS A 70 7.52 -20.79 8.89
CA LYS A 70 8.84 -21.00 9.51
C LYS A 70 9.51 -19.69 9.96
N GLY A 71 9.25 -18.58 9.27
CA GLY A 71 9.75 -17.25 9.60
C GLY A 71 8.77 -16.39 10.38
N CYS A 72 7.70 -16.99 10.93
CA CYS A 72 6.66 -16.25 11.63
C CYS A 72 7.12 -15.85 13.03
N VAL A 73 7.29 -14.55 13.26
CA VAL A 73 7.56 -13.99 14.59
C VAL A 73 6.23 -13.82 15.33
N LYS A 74 5.98 -14.69 16.32
CA LYS A 74 4.78 -14.65 17.18
C LYS A 74 4.93 -13.54 18.22
N THR A 75 4.64 -12.30 17.82
CA THR A 75 4.45 -11.19 18.78
C THR A 75 2.97 -11.10 19.16
N TYR A 76 2.67 -11.07 20.45
CA TYR A 76 1.32 -10.94 21.02
C TYR A 76 0.52 -9.73 20.50
N ALA A 77 1.19 -8.73 19.90
CA ALA A 77 0.59 -7.48 19.45
C ALA A 77 -0.02 -7.50 18.03
N ARG A 78 -0.02 -8.64 17.31
CA ARG A 78 -0.50 -8.68 15.90
C ARG A 78 -1.94 -9.13 15.69
N ALA A 79 -2.75 -9.17 16.75
CA ALA A 79 -4.15 -9.58 16.69
C ALA A 79 -5.10 -8.50 16.14
N THR A 80 -4.64 -7.27 15.89
CA THR A 80 -5.49 -6.17 15.42
C THR A 80 -4.94 -5.61 14.11
N GLY A 81 -5.41 -6.17 13.00
CA GLY A 81 -5.34 -5.58 11.66
C GLY A 81 -6.71 -5.14 11.21
#